data_AF-A0A1V5YZI7-F1
#
_entry.id   AF-A0A1V5YZI7-F1
#
_cell.length_a   1.000
_cell.length_b   1.000
_cell.length_c   1.000
_cell.angle_alpha   90.00
_cell.angle_beta   90.00
_cell.angle_gamma   90.00
#
_symmetry.space_group_name_H-M   'P 1'
#
loop_
_entity.id
_entity.type
_entity.pdbx_description
1 polymer ?
#
loop_
_entity_poly.entity_id
_entity_poly.type
_entity_poly.pdbx_seq_one_letter_code
_entity_poly.pdbx_strand_id
1 'polypeptide(L)'
;MKRRSIVTVSLSLVVLMSGAAFAAPFALAPVDPAFERWSLEKTLDPGENATGYVPSPVRFHHTPQPSLKGTLPVRFDLRDLNALTAVKHQWQCGACWSFAACGVLEANLRRATGAVWDFSENHMKNTHGFLLGPCMGGNNYISMAYLSRWTGPLLESDDPYNPSTIVPPLEGAVRQKLLLRGVHFTLDESGAERIKNYIYETGALSATMMWRDADYNSVSRSYYYSGGQGATGHMVMLVGWDDQMVIPGAPGAGAWICKNSWGHYWGDQGFFYISYYDTAFLDDAAGFDTLANPNAYGTLYYYDPFGLTGFAGSGAQLDVYGANVFHAVQEESIVAVGTYAVSDNLSYTVSVIRGGMVNGVPGAPAVSVSGVFETAGYYVVPLPTSVELAENETFTVLVRYNSPDFDFPMPLERPIAQFCAATAAPGQSYISEDGLVFTDLPGMGAGWANSNVCIKAVAAYKEQEVPVPSVHIVGRPKVETGQLAVLHAVTAHLAEPMTFSWYKDGVLLPGAEFRDYTIPSVSAADSGSYVVQVSDDSQGVFNSPPFVLEVLEEGSLPVAGAPALLLLVLLLTLAGAFLFLNRLSSIK
;
A
#
# COMPACT_ATOMS: atom_id res chain seq x y z
N MET A 1 -30.68 66.53 59.38
CA MET A 1 -30.93 65.16 59.91
C MET A 1 -29.99 64.19 59.21
N LYS A 2 -29.06 63.58 59.96
CA LYS A 2 -28.11 62.57 59.46
C LYS A 2 -28.83 61.21 59.34
N ARG A 3 -28.81 60.59 58.17
CA ARG A 3 -29.02 59.13 58.03
C ARG A 3 -27.78 58.55 57.37
N ARG A 4 -27.01 57.78 58.16
CA ARG A 4 -25.89 56.95 57.72
C ARG A 4 -26.49 55.67 57.14
N SER A 5 -26.24 55.40 55.87
CA SER A 5 -26.53 54.09 55.27
C SER A 5 -25.33 53.19 55.49
N ILE A 6 -25.55 52.11 56.24
CA ILE A 6 -24.60 51.02 56.46
C ILE A 6 -24.66 50.14 55.21
N VAL A 7 -23.51 49.98 54.54
CA VAL A 7 -23.35 49.03 53.43
C VAL A 7 -22.88 47.71 54.03
N THR A 8 -23.76 46.70 53.99
CA THR A 8 -23.44 45.32 54.37
C THR A 8 -22.90 44.61 53.13
N VAL A 9 -21.59 44.39 53.06
CA VAL A 9 -20.97 43.58 52.01
C VAL A 9 -21.15 42.11 52.37
N SER A 10 -22.02 41.41 51.63
CA SER A 10 -22.17 39.97 51.73
C SER A 10 -21.11 39.31 50.85
N LEU A 11 -20.14 38.64 51.48
CA LEU A 11 -19.09 37.90 50.78
C LEU A 11 -19.63 36.52 50.38
N SER A 12 -20.16 36.42 49.16
CA SER A 12 -20.56 35.13 48.58
C SER A 12 -19.32 34.36 48.13
N LEU A 13 -18.93 33.36 48.92
CA LEU A 13 -17.89 32.40 48.58
C LEU A 13 -18.39 31.51 47.42
N VAL A 14 -18.04 31.87 46.18
CA VAL A 14 -18.24 31.00 45.01
C VAL A 14 -17.16 29.93 45.05
N VAL A 15 -17.52 28.74 45.54
CA VAL A 15 -16.72 27.54 45.35
C VAL A 15 -16.82 27.17 43.86
N LEU A 16 -15.82 27.57 43.09
CA LEU A 16 -15.56 27.05 41.75
C LEU A 16 -15.15 25.59 41.91
N MET A 17 -16.12 24.68 41.92
CA MET A 17 -15.87 23.28 41.63
C MET A 17 -15.52 23.21 40.14
N SER A 18 -14.22 23.17 39.84
CA SER A 18 -13.73 22.72 38.54
C SER A 18 -14.16 21.27 38.37
N GLY A 19 -15.33 21.05 37.79
CA GLY A 19 -15.65 19.77 37.20
C GLY A 19 -14.66 19.54 36.08
N ALA A 20 -13.63 18.73 36.32
CA ALA A 20 -12.93 18.08 35.24
C ALA A 20 -13.99 17.24 34.53
N ALA A 21 -14.43 17.70 33.35
CA ALA A 21 -15.16 16.85 32.44
C ALA A 21 -14.20 15.72 32.09
N PHE A 22 -14.35 14.56 32.73
CA PHE A 22 -13.72 13.34 32.26
C PHE A 22 -14.21 13.16 30.82
N ALA A 23 -13.30 13.16 29.85
CA ALA A 23 -13.63 12.75 28.50
C ALA A 23 -14.35 11.39 28.59
N ALA A 24 -15.45 11.23 27.85
CA ALA A 24 -16.11 9.94 27.80
C ALA A 24 -15.10 8.93 27.23
N PRO A 25 -14.96 7.73 27.84
CA PRO A 25 -14.02 6.74 27.35
C PRO A 25 -14.36 6.38 25.90
N PHE A 26 -13.34 6.05 25.11
CA PHE A 26 -13.49 5.47 23.76
C PHE A 26 -14.75 4.62 23.59
N ALA A 27 -15.52 4.94 22.56
CA ALA A 27 -16.69 4.21 22.13
C ALA A 27 -16.48 3.67 20.71
N LEU A 28 -17.09 2.51 20.43
CA LEU A 28 -17.19 1.96 19.08
C LEU A 28 -18.36 2.62 18.34
N ALA A 29 -18.18 2.93 17.06
CA ALA A 29 -19.29 3.35 16.21
C ALA A 29 -20.29 2.19 16.02
N PRO A 30 -21.60 2.50 15.87
CA PRO A 30 -22.59 1.50 15.49
C PRO A 30 -22.28 0.88 14.11
N VAL A 31 -22.75 -0.34 13.89
CA VAL A 31 -22.72 -0.97 12.57
C VAL A 31 -23.70 -0.24 11.65
N ASP A 32 -23.35 -0.12 10.36
CA ASP A 32 -24.23 0.50 9.38
C ASP A 32 -25.59 -0.22 9.29
N PRO A 33 -26.72 0.49 9.42
CA PRO A 33 -28.04 -0.12 9.40
C PRO A 33 -28.40 -0.87 8.10
N ALA A 34 -27.80 -0.51 6.95
CA ALA A 34 -28.02 -1.24 5.70
C ALA A 34 -27.37 -2.62 5.75
N PHE A 35 -26.18 -2.73 6.36
CA PHE A 35 -25.54 -4.03 6.61
C PHE A 35 -26.32 -4.88 7.60
N GLU A 36 -26.82 -4.29 8.69
CA GLU A 36 -27.64 -5.03 9.67
C GLU A 36 -28.89 -5.64 9.03
N ARG A 37 -29.60 -4.87 8.19
CA ARG A 37 -30.75 -5.38 7.42
C ARG A 37 -30.36 -6.51 6.48
N TRP A 38 -29.29 -6.32 5.69
CA TRP A 38 -28.79 -7.34 4.76
C TRP A 38 -28.40 -8.64 5.48
N SER A 39 -27.72 -8.54 6.63
CA SER A 39 -27.28 -9.68 7.43
C SER A 39 -28.46 -10.50 7.97
N LEU A 40 -29.50 -9.81 8.42
CA LEU A 40 -30.75 -10.45 8.86
C LEU A 40 -31.47 -11.14 7.70
N GLU A 41 -31.59 -10.47 6.54
CA GLU A 41 -32.24 -11.02 5.35
C GLU A 41 -31.51 -12.26 4.82
N LYS A 42 -30.17 -12.24 4.76
CA LYS A 42 -29.36 -13.40 4.35
C LYS A 42 -29.52 -14.61 5.26
N THR A 43 -29.75 -14.37 6.55
CA THR A 43 -30.04 -15.45 7.50
C THR A 43 -31.40 -16.11 7.22
N LEU A 44 -32.35 -15.36 6.65
CA LEU A 44 -33.72 -15.81 6.39
C LEU A 44 -33.92 -16.41 4.99
N ASP A 45 -33.22 -15.91 3.97
CA ASP A 45 -33.25 -16.42 2.60
C ASP A 45 -31.83 -16.48 1.99
N PRO A 46 -31.19 -17.66 2.00
CA PRO A 46 -29.86 -17.86 1.42
C PRO A 46 -29.82 -17.78 -0.11
N GLY A 47 -30.98 -17.65 -0.78
CA GLY A 47 -31.13 -17.69 -2.24
C GLY A 47 -30.25 -16.69 -3.00
N GLU A 48 -29.88 -17.09 -4.21
CA GLU A 48 -28.91 -16.44 -5.10
C GLU A 48 -29.22 -14.95 -5.32
N ASN A 49 -28.30 -14.07 -4.92
CA ASN A 49 -28.34 -12.68 -5.36
C ASN A 49 -27.83 -12.65 -6.80
N ALA A 50 -28.76 -12.47 -7.77
CA ALA A 50 -28.43 -12.37 -9.19
C ALA A 50 -27.43 -11.22 -9.51
N THR A 51 -27.21 -10.30 -8.58
CA THR A 51 -26.24 -9.20 -8.68
C THR A 51 -25.48 -9.03 -7.35
N GLY A 52 -24.18 -8.71 -7.44
CA GLY A 52 -23.18 -9.01 -6.41
C GLY A 52 -22.80 -7.87 -5.45
N TYR A 53 -23.64 -6.87 -5.20
CA TYR A 53 -23.34 -5.88 -4.15
C TYR A 53 -23.75 -6.37 -2.76
N VAL A 54 -22.86 -6.18 -1.78
CA VAL A 54 -23.10 -6.43 -0.36
C VAL A 54 -22.81 -5.14 0.42
N PRO A 55 -23.76 -4.57 1.19
CA PRO A 55 -23.50 -3.38 2.00
C PRO A 55 -22.29 -3.55 2.93
N SER A 56 -21.62 -2.46 3.26
CA SER A 56 -20.49 -2.47 4.21
C SER A 56 -20.98 -2.28 5.65
N PRO A 57 -20.35 -2.90 6.67
CA PRO A 57 -20.69 -2.65 8.08
C PRO A 57 -20.33 -1.24 8.56
N VAL A 58 -19.64 -0.45 7.74
CA VAL A 58 -19.23 0.92 8.01
C VAL A 58 -19.51 1.81 6.82
N ARG A 59 -19.67 3.11 7.07
CA ARG A 59 -19.70 4.17 6.06
C ARG A 59 -18.71 5.26 6.38
N PHE A 60 -18.02 5.76 5.36
CA PHE A 60 -17.22 6.97 5.51
C PHE A 60 -18.14 8.16 5.84
N HIS A 61 -17.66 9.04 6.72
CA HIS A 61 -18.37 10.26 7.08
C HIS A 61 -18.05 11.37 6.09
N HIS A 62 -19.09 11.93 5.46
CA HIS A 62 -18.93 13.03 4.52
C HIS A 62 -19.50 14.31 5.11
N THR A 63 -18.66 15.34 5.16
CA THR A 63 -19.07 16.69 5.56
C THR A 63 -19.50 17.46 4.33
N PRO A 64 -20.61 18.22 4.37
CA PRO A 64 -20.95 19.13 3.28
C PRO A 64 -19.78 20.05 2.95
N GLN A 65 -19.30 19.98 1.71
CA GLN A 65 -18.17 20.77 1.26
C GLN A 65 -18.65 21.94 0.38
N PRO A 66 -17.95 23.08 0.38
CA PRO A 66 -18.23 24.15 -0.56
C PRO A 66 -18.08 23.62 -1.99
N SER A 67 -18.96 24.07 -2.89
CA SER A 67 -18.85 23.72 -4.31
C SER A 67 -17.49 24.11 -4.87
N LEU A 68 -16.91 23.20 -5.64
CA LEU A 68 -15.62 23.43 -6.28
C LEU A 68 -15.72 24.60 -7.25
N LYS A 69 -14.73 25.50 -7.22
CA LYS A 69 -14.66 26.65 -8.12
C LYS A 69 -14.05 26.20 -9.45
N GLY A 70 -14.89 25.75 -10.37
CA GLY A 70 -14.52 25.43 -11.75
C GLY A 70 -15.77 25.23 -12.60
N THR A 71 -15.73 25.62 -13.88
CA THR A 71 -16.79 25.29 -14.83
C THR A 71 -16.50 23.94 -15.46
N LEU A 72 -17.17 22.89 -14.98
CA LEU A 72 -17.17 21.57 -15.61
C LEU A 72 -17.97 21.60 -16.93
N PRO A 73 -17.62 20.77 -17.91
CA PRO A 73 -18.41 20.68 -19.15
C PRO A 73 -19.79 20.08 -18.88
N VAL A 74 -20.77 20.49 -19.69
CA VAL A 74 -22.16 19.98 -19.66
C VAL A 74 -22.21 18.46 -19.90
N ARG A 75 -21.26 17.94 -20.68
CA ARG A 75 -21.09 16.51 -20.93
C ARG A 75 -19.61 16.16 -20.85
N PHE A 76 -19.30 15.05 -20.18
CA PHE A 76 -17.97 14.47 -20.15
C PHE A 76 -18.07 12.95 -20.23
N ASP A 77 -17.20 12.33 -21.01
CA ASP A 77 -17.21 10.89 -21.23
C ASP A 77 -15.77 10.37 -21.37
N LEU A 78 -15.35 9.47 -20.50
CA LEU A 78 -14.01 8.89 -20.56
C LEU A 78 -13.74 8.07 -21.84
N ARG A 79 -14.79 7.68 -22.57
CA ARG A 79 -14.65 7.06 -23.90
C ARG A 79 -14.00 8.01 -24.90
N ASP A 80 -14.31 9.31 -24.82
CA ASP A 80 -13.79 10.33 -25.73
C ASP A 80 -12.28 10.55 -25.53
N LEU A 81 -11.75 10.18 -24.36
CA LEU A 81 -10.34 10.26 -24.02
C LEU A 81 -9.57 8.95 -24.26
N ASN A 82 -10.24 7.90 -24.76
CA ASN A 82 -9.68 6.56 -24.86
C ASN A 82 -9.06 6.10 -23.52
N ALA A 83 -9.72 6.42 -22.40
CA ALA A 83 -9.22 6.15 -21.05
C ALA A 83 -9.66 4.77 -20.52
N LEU A 84 -10.56 4.07 -21.20
CA LEU A 84 -11.20 2.85 -20.72
C LEU A 84 -10.69 1.59 -21.43
N THR A 85 -10.68 0.47 -20.72
CA THR A 85 -10.46 -0.87 -21.26
C THR A 85 -11.75 -1.45 -21.86
N ALA A 86 -11.65 -2.60 -22.54
CA ALA A 86 -12.81 -3.29 -23.10
C ALA A 86 -13.85 -3.68 -22.03
N VAL A 87 -15.10 -3.86 -22.45
CA VAL A 87 -16.17 -4.35 -21.56
C VAL A 87 -16.06 -5.86 -21.40
N LYS A 88 -15.84 -6.32 -20.17
CA LYS A 88 -15.75 -7.74 -19.77
C LYS A 88 -17.12 -8.30 -19.37
N HIS A 89 -17.17 -9.59 -19.01
CA HIS A 89 -18.42 -10.31 -18.71
C HIS A 89 -18.35 -11.16 -17.43
N GLN A 90 -19.13 -10.82 -16.40
CA GLN A 90 -19.16 -11.51 -15.10
C GLN A 90 -20.01 -12.79 -15.07
N TRP A 91 -20.87 -13.00 -16.08
CA TRP A 91 -21.84 -14.10 -16.11
C TRP A 91 -22.80 -14.08 -14.90
N GLN A 92 -23.12 -15.24 -14.33
CA GLN A 92 -24.04 -15.35 -13.20
C GLN A 92 -23.35 -15.14 -11.84
N CYS A 93 -22.03 -14.94 -11.83
CA CYS A 93 -21.28 -14.75 -10.59
C CYS A 93 -21.55 -13.33 -10.04
N GLY A 94 -21.79 -13.22 -8.72
CA GLY A 94 -21.88 -11.95 -8.00
C GLY A 94 -20.52 -11.23 -7.87
N ALA A 95 -19.83 -11.02 -9.00
CA ALA A 95 -18.48 -10.45 -9.05
C ALA A 95 -18.45 -8.99 -9.56
N CYS A 96 -19.61 -8.34 -9.74
CA CYS A 96 -19.67 -6.96 -10.27
C CYS A 96 -18.76 -5.97 -9.52
N TRP A 97 -18.60 -6.16 -8.22
CA TRP A 97 -17.73 -5.36 -7.36
C TRP A 97 -16.24 -5.47 -7.75
N SER A 98 -15.76 -6.65 -8.15
CA SER A 98 -14.38 -6.83 -8.59
C SER A 98 -14.16 -6.28 -10.00
N PHE A 99 -15.13 -6.42 -10.91
CA PHE A 99 -15.09 -5.79 -12.23
C PHE A 99 -15.08 -4.26 -12.14
N ALA A 100 -15.93 -3.68 -11.30
CA ALA A 100 -15.96 -2.24 -11.09
C ALA A 100 -14.63 -1.74 -10.52
N ALA A 101 -14.07 -2.43 -9.51
CA ALA A 101 -12.80 -2.04 -8.91
C ALA A 101 -11.59 -2.20 -9.84
N CYS A 102 -11.43 -3.34 -10.52
CA CYS A 102 -10.36 -3.54 -11.50
C CYS A 102 -10.46 -2.51 -12.63
N GLY A 103 -11.64 -2.34 -13.22
CA GLY A 103 -11.83 -1.40 -14.33
C GLY A 103 -11.58 0.06 -13.94
N VAL A 104 -11.92 0.46 -12.71
CA VAL A 104 -11.60 1.80 -12.18
C VAL A 104 -10.11 1.98 -12.03
N LEU A 105 -9.42 1.00 -11.43
CA LEU A 105 -7.97 1.04 -11.28
C LEU A 105 -7.27 1.12 -12.66
N GLU A 106 -7.71 0.32 -13.64
CA GLU A 106 -7.23 0.36 -15.03
C GLU A 106 -7.44 1.74 -15.67
N ALA A 107 -8.65 2.30 -15.56
CA ALA A 107 -8.99 3.57 -16.18
C ALA A 107 -8.15 4.73 -15.59
N ASN A 108 -8.05 4.78 -14.26
CA ASN A 108 -7.32 5.84 -13.56
C ASN A 108 -5.81 5.72 -13.82
N LEU A 109 -5.29 4.49 -13.90
CA LEU A 109 -3.92 4.21 -14.32
C LEU A 109 -3.62 4.71 -15.72
N ARG A 110 -4.51 4.40 -16.66
CA ARG A 110 -4.35 4.81 -18.05
C ARG A 110 -4.38 6.31 -18.18
N ARG A 111 -5.22 7.00 -17.41
CA ARG A 111 -5.23 8.48 -17.35
C ARG A 111 -3.97 9.06 -16.75
N ALA A 112 -3.45 8.47 -15.69
CA ALA A 112 -2.27 8.98 -14.99
C ALA A 112 -0.96 8.72 -15.75
N THR A 113 -0.85 7.58 -16.44
CA THR A 113 0.44 7.08 -16.96
C THR A 113 0.44 6.78 -18.47
N GLY A 114 -0.73 6.69 -19.09
CA GLY A 114 -0.89 6.18 -20.46
C GLY A 114 -0.75 4.65 -20.59
N ALA A 115 -0.33 3.95 -19.53
CA ALA A 115 -0.19 2.50 -19.55
C ALA A 115 -1.55 1.80 -19.59
N VAL A 116 -1.63 0.73 -20.40
CA VAL A 116 -2.82 -0.12 -20.48
C VAL A 116 -2.59 -1.32 -19.59
N TRP A 117 -3.55 -1.53 -18.68
CA TRP A 117 -3.57 -2.67 -17.77
C TRP A 117 -4.84 -3.47 -17.99
N ASP A 118 -4.75 -4.76 -17.70
CA ASP A 118 -5.88 -5.68 -17.70
C ASP A 118 -5.75 -6.56 -16.44
N PHE A 119 -6.48 -6.23 -15.39
CA PHE A 119 -6.36 -6.87 -14.08
C PHE A 119 -7.35 -8.02 -13.93
N SER A 120 -6.93 -9.03 -13.16
CA SER A 120 -7.73 -10.21 -12.89
C SER A 120 -8.81 -9.94 -11.84
N GLU A 121 -10.05 -9.85 -12.29
CA GLU A 121 -11.22 -9.90 -11.42
C GLU A 121 -11.36 -11.24 -10.70
N ASN A 122 -10.85 -12.33 -11.31
CA ASN A 122 -10.89 -13.68 -10.75
C ASN A 122 -10.07 -13.75 -9.46
N HIS A 123 -8.86 -13.20 -9.49
CA HIS A 123 -7.97 -13.24 -8.36
C HIS A 123 -8.55 -12.44 -7.20
N MET A 124 -9.07 -11.23 -7.47
CA MET A 124 -9.72 -10.41 -6.43
C MET A 124 -10.93 -11.13 -5.82
N LYS A 125 -11.85 -11.68 -6.63
CA LYS A 125 -13.04 -12.37 -6.10
C LYS A 125 -12.70 -13.65 -5.33
N ASN A 126 -11.62 -14.33 -5.67
CA ASN A 126 -11.26 -15.60 -5.03
C ASN A 126 -10.35 -15.43 -3.79
N THR A 127 -9.66 -14.28 -3.63
CA THR A 127 -8.65 -14.07 -2.57
C THR A 127 -8.91 -12.87 -1.66
N HIS A 128 -10.13 -12.35 -1.65
CA HIS A 128 -10.48 -11.20 -0.82
C HIS A 128 -10.44 -11.49 0.69
N GLY A 129 -10.45 -12.74 1.13
CA GLY A 129 -10.24 -13.16 2.53
C GLY A 129 -11.46 -13.09 3.44
N PHE A 130 -12.43 -12.21 3.17
CA PHE A 130 -13.73 -12.15 3.87
C PHE A 130 -14.51 -13.48 3.87
N LEU A 131 -15.51 -13.58 4.75
CA LEU A 131 -16.33 -14.80 4.93
C LEU A 131 -17.32 -15.06 3.77
N LEU A 132 -17.45 -14.12 2.85
CA LEU A 132 -18.25 -14.25 1.64
C LEU A 132 -17.56 -15.21 0.66
N GLY A 133 -18.33 -16.07 -0.02
CA GLY A 133 -17.80 -16.86 -1.13
C GLY A 133 -17.55 -16.02 -2.39
N PRO A 134 -16.75 -16.50 -3.35
CA PRO A 134 -16.32 -15.68 -4.50
C PRO A 134 -17.43 -15.07 -5.37
N CYS A 135 -18.61 -15.71 -5.41
CA CYS A 135 -19.78 -15.23 -6.14
C CYS A 135 -20.92 -14.75 -5.24
N MET A 136 -20.68 -14.61 -3.92
CA MET A 136 -21.68 -14.15 -2.95
C MET A 136 -21.80 -12.62 -2.87
N GLY A 137 -21.01 -11.90 -3.67
CA GLY A 137 -20.99 -10.45 -3.70
C GLY A 137 -19.84 -9.83 -2.92
N GLY A 138 -19.78 -8.50 -2.98
CA GLY A 138 -18.77 -7.68 -2.33
C GLY A 138 -19.05 -6.19 -2.49
N ASN A 139 -18.06 -5.35 -2.17
CA ASN A 139 -18.19 -3.89 -2.19
C ASN A 139 -16.84 -3.18 -2.32
N ASN A 140 -16.88 -1.85 -2.37
CA ASN A 140 -15.70 -1.01 -2.47
C ASN A 140 -14.74 -1.15 -1.27
N TYR A 141 -15.22 -1.48 -0.07
CA TYR A 141 -14.38 -1.70 1.12
C TYR A 141 -13.58 -2.99 1.02
N ILE A 142 -14.20 -4.07 0.52
CA ILE A 142 -13.51 -5.34 0.25
C ILE A 142 -12.43 -5.14 -0.82
N SER A 143 -12.75 -4.45 -1.92
CA SER A 143 -11.78 -4.11 -2.95
C SER A 143 -10.63 -3.27 -2.39
N MET A 144 -10.95 -2.27 -1.58
CA MET A 144 -9.95 -1.38 -0.98
C MET A 144 -9.03 -2.13 -0.01
N ALA A 145 -9.57 -3.03 0.83
CA ALA A 145 -8.77 -3.87 1.72
C ALA A 145 -7.85 -4.83 0.95
N TYR A 146 -8.38 -5.46 -0.11
CA TYR A 146 -7.61 -6.33 -1.00
C TYR A 146 -6.42 -5.60 -1.65
N LEU A 147 -6.68 -4.40 -2.18
CA LEU A 147 -5.68 -3.58 -2.85
C LEU A 147 -4.69 -2.97 -1.85
N SER A 148 -5.14 -2.48 -0.70
CA SER A 148 -4.30 -1.77 0.28
C SER A 148 -3.37 -2.68 1.08
N ARG A 149 -3.68 -3.98 1.15
CA ARG A 149 -2.78 -5.00 1.72
C ARG A 149 -1.93 -5.71 0.68
N TRP A 150 -1.93 -5.22 -0.57
CA TRP A 150 -1.18 -5.75 -1.71
C TRP A 150 -1.34 -7.26 -1.93
N THR A 151 -2.54 -7.80 -1.71
CA THR A 151 -2.86 -9.17 -2.15
C THR A 151 -2.81 -9.26 -3.67
N GLY A 152 -3.18 -8.18 -4.36
CA GLY A 152 -2.94 -7.97 -5.79
C GLY A 152 -3.09 -6.49 -6.15
N PRO A 153 -3.45 -6.16 -7.40
CA PRO A 153 -4.02 -7.06 -8.39
C PRO A 153 -2.97 -7.96 -9.07
N LEU A 154 -3.45 -9.05 -9.67
CA LEU A 154 -2.73 -9.79 -10.73
C LEU A 154 -3.24 -9.34 -12.10
N LEU A 155 -2.55 -9.72 -13.17
CA LEU A 155 -3.04 -9.52 -14.52
C LEU A 155 -4.07 -10.58 -14.89
N GLU A 156 -5.02 -10.22 -15.77
CA GLU A 156 -5.98 -11.16 -16.35
C GLU A 156 -5.28 -12.30 -17.11
N SER A 157 -4.10 -12.06 -17.67
CA SER A 157 -3.27 -13.10 -18.30
C SER A 157 -2.74 -14.15 -17.33
N ASP A 158 -2.59 -13.79 -16.04
CA ASP A 158 -2.04 -14.67 -15.00
C ASP A 158 -3.13 -15.49 -14.31
N ASP A 159 -4.32 -14.90 -14.11
CA ASP A 159 -5.49 -15.57 -13.55
C ASP A 159 -6.78 -15.18 -14.32
N PRO A 160 -7.04 -15.78 -15.50
CA PRO A 160 -8.18 -15.43 -16.33
C PRO A 160 -9.53 -15.61 -15.64
N TYR A 161 -10.49 -14.76 -15.99
CA TYR A 161 -11.82 -14.80 -15.41
C TYR A 161 -12.54 -16.12 -15.68
N ASN A 162 -12.90 -16.80 -14.59
CA ASN A 162 -13.76 -17.96 -14.62
C ASN A 162 -14.81 -17.86 -13.52
N PRO A 163 -16.12 -17.77 -13.86
CA PRO A 163 -17.19 -17.62 -12.87
C PRO A 163 -17.34 -18.83 -11.96
N SER A 164 -16.80 -19.99 -12.34
CA SER A 164 -16.86 -21.25 -11.57
C SER A 164 -15.57 -21.57 -10.80
N THR A 165 -14.47 -20.86 -11.07
CA THR A 165 -13.20 -21.08 -10.34
C THR A 165 -13.26 -20.45 -8.96
N ILE A 166 -12.84 -21.23 -7.95
CA ILE A 166 -12.79 -20.81 -6.53
C ILE A 166 -11.37 -20.91 -5.93
N VAL A 167 -10.40 -21.48 -6.66
CA VAL A 167 -9.00 -21.57 -6.25
C VAL A 167 -8.16 -20.81 -7.29
N PRO A 168 -7.40 -19.77 -6.91
CA PRO A 168 -6.53 -19.08 -7.84
C PRO A 168 -5.27 -19.92 -8.13
N PRO A 169 -4.67 -19.81 -9.33
CA PRO A 169 -3.33 -20.31 -9.57
C PRO A 169 -2.34 -19.40 -8.82
N LEU A 170 -1.98 -19.76 -7.59
CA LEU A 170 -1.23 -18.90 -6.67
C LEU A 170 0.30 -18.90 -6.87
N GLU A 171 0.85 -19.79 -7.68
CA GLU A 171 2.31 -19.96 -7.82
C GLU A 171 2.89 -19.11 -8.96
N GLY A 172 3.75 -18.14 -8.60
CA GLY A 172 4.64 -17.43 -9.53
C GLY A 172 4.16 -16.10 -10.09
N ALA A 173 2.88 -15.74 -9.94
CA ALA A 173 2.34 -14.49 -10.47
C ALA A 173 2.82 -13.25 -9.69
N VAL A 174 3.17 -12.17 -10.42
CA VAL A 174 3.68 -10.93 -9.84
C VAL A 174 2.54 -10.03 -9.39
N ARG A 175 2.41 -9.86 -8.07
CA ARG A 175 1.45 -8.94 -7.45
C ARG A 175 1.86 -7.50 -7.69
N GLN A 176 0.92 -6.70 -8.18
CA GLN A 176 1.17 -5.29 -8.45
C GLN A 176 0.88 -4.45 -7.20
N LYS A 177 1.91 -3.80 -6.63
CA LYS A 177 1.81 -2.95 -5.42
C LYS A 177 1.37 -1.54 -5.78
N LEU A 178 0.12 -1.43 -6.20
CA LEU A 178 -0.35 -0.28 -6.94
C LEU A 178 -1.02 0.77 -6.06
N LEU A 179 -1.95 0.37 -5.17
CA LEU A 179 -2.81 1.34 -4.49
C LEU A 179 -2.05 2.19 -3.45
N LEU A 180 -1.92 3.49 -3.70
CA LEU A 180 -1.47 4.47 -2.71
C LEU A 180 -2.57 5.40 -2.23
N ARG A 181 -3.64 5.56 -3.01
CA ARG A 181 -4.80 6.35 -2.60
C ARG A 181 -6.10 5.72 -3.12
N GLY A 182 -7.02 5.49 -2.19
CA GLY A 182 -8.41 5.18 -2.51
C GLY A 182 -9.28 6.29 -1.96
N VAL A 183 -10.15 6.89 -2.76
CA VAL A 183 -11.09 7.93 -2.29
C VAL A 183 -12.51 7.38 -2.27
N HIS A 184 -13.33 7.93 -1.40
CA HIS A 184 -14.73 7.57 -1.27
C HIS A 184 -15.63 8.80 -1.46
N PHE A 185 -16.79 8.60 -2.07
CA PHE A 185 -17.81 9.62 -2.30
C PHE A 185 -19.21 9.05 -2.08
N THR A 186 -20.14 9.92 -1.72
CA THR A 186 -21.58 9.67 -1.72
C THR A 186 -22.29 10.79 -2.48
N LEU A 187 -23.49 10.51 -2.99
CA LEU A 187 -24.31 11.50 -3.67
C LEU A 187 -25.12 12.33 -2.66
N ASP A 188 -24.52 13.41 -2.15
CA ASP A 188 -25.20 14.48 -1.40
C ASP A 188 -25.31 15.79 -2.22
N GLU A 189 -25.83 16.87 -1.62
CA GLU A 189 -26.01 18.18 -2.29
C GLU A 189 -24.72 18.73 -2.93
N SER A 190 -23.55 18.42 -2.36
CA SER A 190 -22.22 18.80 -2.88
C SER A 190 -21.52 17.65 -3.63
N GLY A 191 -21.93 16.40 -3.36
CA GLY A 191 -21.32 15.17 -3.83
C GLY A 191 -21.33 15.02 -5.33
N ALA A 192 -22.40 15.45 -6.01
CA ALA A 192 -22.50 15.37 -7.47
C ALA A 192 -21.35 16.13 -8.17
N GLU A 193 -21.08 17.37 -7.76
CA GLU A 193 -20.01 18.19 -8.35
C GLU A 193 -18.63 17.65 -7.99
N ARG A 194 -18.42 17.12 -6.77
CA ARG A 194 -17.17 16.45 -6.39
C ARG A 194 -16.91 15.19 -7.20
N ILE A 195 -17.95 14.38 -7.41
CA ILE A 195 -17.91 13.17 -8.24
C ILE A 195 -17.55 13.53 -9.68
N LYS A 196 -18.24 14.51 -10.28
CA LYS A 196 -17.92 14.99 -11.63
C LYS A 196 -16.48 15.52 -11.71
N ASN A 197 -16.04 16.31 -10.73
CA ASN A 197 -14.68 16.83 -10.70
C ASN A 197 -13.63 15.72 -10.61
N TYR A 198 -13.86 14.71 -9.77
CA TYR A 198 -12.97 13.54 -9.70
C TYR A 198 -12.91 12.81 -11.05
N ILE A 199 -14.05 12.63 -11.71
CA ILE A 199 -14.11 11.99 -13.03
C ILE A 199 -13.36 12.78 -14.09
N TYR A 200 -13.51 14.11 -14.05
CA TYR A 200 -12.87 15.04 -14.96
C TYR A 200 -11.35 15.05 -14.80
N GLU A 201 -10.86 15.19 -13.56
CA GLU A 201 -9.43 15.35 -13.26
C GLU A 201 -8.69 14.01 -13.22
N THR A 202 -9.28 13.00 -12.58
CA THR A 202 -8.61 11.73 -12.26
C THR A 202 -9.08 10.58 -13.16
N GLY A 203 -10.38 10.28 -13.18
CA GLY A 203 -10.92 9.16 -13.94
C GLY A 203 -12.11 8.47 -13.29
N ALA A 204 -12.35 7.21 -13.64
CA ALA A 204 -13.56 6.50 -13.28
C ALA A 204 -13.73 6.31 -11.76
N LEU A 205 -14.99 6.12 -11.35
CA LEU A 205 -15.37 5.71 -10.00
C LEU A 205 -16.11 4.37 -10.08
N SER A 206 -15.92 3.51 -9.10
CA SER A 206 -16.79 2.36 -8.87
C SER A 206 -18.04 2.90 -8.18
N ALA A 207 -19.23 2.52 -8.63
CA ALA A 207 -20.49 3.07 -8.16
C ALA A 207 -21.51 1.96 -7.88
N THR A 208 -22.16 2.06 -6.72
CA THR A 208 -23.26 1.18 -6.33
C THR A 208 -24.56 1.59 -7.01
N MET A 209 -25.39 0.60 -7.32
CA MET A 209 -26.75 0.79 -7.84
C MET A 209 -27.68 -0.33 -7.39
N MET A 210 -28.99 -0.10 -7.47
CA MET A 210 -29.99 -1.17 -7.44
C MET A 210 -30.46 -1.46 -8.85
N TRP A 211 -30.46 -2.73 -9.25
CA TRP A 211 -30.90 -3.23 -10.55
C TRP A 211 -32.27 -3.91 -10.48
N ARG A 212 -33.18 -3.50 -11.36
CA ARG A 212 -34.43 -4.19 -11.66
C ARG A 212 -34.73 -4.08 -13.15
N ASP A 213 -34.92 -5.21 -13.81
CA ASP A 213 -35.07 -5.26 -15.28
C ASP A 213 -36.20 -4.36 -15.82
N ALA A 214 -37.27 -4.18 -15.04
CA ALA A 214 -38.41 -3.35 -15.40
C ALA A 214 -38.07 -1.85 -15.53
N ASP A 215 -37.00 -1.37 -14.90
CA ASP A 215 -36.58 0.04 -14.94
C ASP A 215 -35.55 0.32 -16.03
N TYR A 216 -35.08 -0.71 -16.73
CA TYR A 216 -34.18 -0.57 -17.86
C TYR A 216 -34.94 -0.40 -19.18
N ASN A 217 -34.63 0.69 -19.89
CA ASN A 217 -35.12 0.93 -21.23
C ASN A 217 -34.06 0.57 -22.27
N SER A 218 -34.28 -0.54 -22.99
CA SER A 218 -33.36 -1.04 -24.01
C SER A 218 -33.31 -0.21 -25.28
N VAL A 219 -34.29 0.67 -25.54
CA VAL A 219 -34.30 1.56 -26.71
C VAL A 219 -33.40 2.77 -26.46
N SER A 220 -33.57 3.44 -25.32
CA SER A 220 -32.75 4.60 -24.93
C SER A 220 -31.45 4.21 -24.22
N ARG A 221 -31.22 2.91 -23.98
CA ARG A 221 -30.08 2.38 -23.22
C ARG A 221 -29.94 3.06 -21.87
N SER A 222 -31.06 3.37 -21.24
CA SER A 222 -31.12 4.18 -20.02
C SER A 222 -31.83 3.46 -18.89
N TYR A 223 -31.55 3.87 -17.66
CA TYR A 223 -32.07 3.30 -16.43
C TYR A 223 -32.57 4.41 -15.51
N TYR A 224 -33.73 4.18 -14.90
CA TYR A 224 -34.25 5.06 -13.86
C TYR A 224 -35.09 4.28 -12.86
N TYR A 225 -34.53 4.04 -11.68
CA TYR A 225 -35.21 3.43 -10.55
C TYR A 225 -35.72 4.48 -9.57
N SER A 226 -37.04 4.58 -9.46
CA SER A 226 -37.74 5.50 -8.54
C SER A 226 -38.09 4.86 -7.19
N GLY A 227 -37.50 3.72 -6.84
CA GLY A 227 -37.81 2.95 -5.63
C GLY A 227 -38.82 1.82 -5.85
N GLY A 228 -38.87 0.88 -4.91
CA GLY A 228 -39.77 -0.27 -4.94
C GLY A 228 -39.15 -1.54 -4.36
N GLN A 229 -39.86 -2.66 -4.53
CA GLN A 229 -39.38 -3.99 -4.15
C GLN A 229 -38.83 -4.73 -5.37
N GLY A 230 -38.09 -5.82 -5.12
CA GLY A 230 -37.60 -6.72 -6.17
C GLY A 230 -36.38 -6.21 -6.95
N ALA A 231 -35.71 -5.17 -6.47
CA ALA A 231 -34.42 -4.74 -6.99
C ALA A 231 -33.29 -5.49 -6.28
N THR A 232 -32.18 -5.69 -6.99
CA THR A 232 -30.99 -6.41 -6.51
C THR A 232 -29.76 -5.51 -6.57
N GLY A 233 -28.84 -5.62 -5.61
CA GLY A 233 -27.69 -4.71 -5.53
C GLY A 233 -26.62 -5.02 -6.58
N HIS A 234 -26.17 -4.02 -7.33
CA HIS A 234 -25.17 -4.15 -8.40
C HIS A 234 -24.09 -3.05 -8.29
N MET A 235 -22.96 -3.25 -8.96
CA MET A 235 -21.89 -2.26 -9.03
C MET A 235 -21.43 -2.09 -10.48
N VAL A 236 -21.20 -0.85 -10.88
CA VAL A 236 -20.78 -0.45 -12.22
C VAL A 236 -19.66 0.57 -12.14
N MET A 237 -18.97 0.83 -13.24
CA MET A 237 -18.05 1.97 -13.29
C MET A 237 -18.81 3.21 -13.75
N LEU A 238 -18.75 4.29 -12.98
CA LEU A 238 -19.14 5.62 -13.38
C LEU A 238 -18.00 6.27 -14.17
N VAL A 239 -18.27 6.60 -15.43
CA VAL A 239 -17.25 7.02 -16.41
C VAL A 239 -17.52 8.38 -17.05
N GLY A 240 -18.58 9.08 -16.63
CA GLY A 240 -18.95 10.35 -17.23
C GLY A 240 -20.34 10.80 -16.84
N TRP A 241 -20.78 11.87 -17.47
CA TRP A 241 -22.09 12.48 -17.26
C TRP A 241 -22.55 13.27 -18.48
N ASP A 242 -23.85 13.54 -18.55
CA ASP A 242 -24.52 14.39 -19.54
C ASP A 242 -25.69 15.13 -18.88
N ASP A 243 -25.50 16.42 -18.61
CA ASP A 243 -26.46 17.28 -17.92
C ASP A 243 -27.73 17.56 -18.75
N GLN A 244 -27.70 17.28 -20.06
CA GLN A 244 -28.80 17.54 -20.98
C GLN A 244 -29.59 16.29 -21.37
N MET A 245 -29.08 15.10 -21.02
CA MET A 245 -29.75 13.85 -21.38
C MET A 245 -31.09 13.70 -20.66
N VAL A 246 -32.16 13.47 -21.42
CA VAL A 246 -33.49 13.21 -20.87
C VAL A 246 -33.73 11.70 -20.83
N ILE A 247 -33.94 11.15 -19.64
CA ILE A 247 -34.26 9.74 -19.44
C ILE A 247 -35.78 9.55 -19.30
N PRO A 248 -36.41 8.64 -20.08
CA PRO A 248 -37.84 8.37 -19.98
C PRO A 248 -38.26 8.02 -18.55
N GLY A 249 -39.31 8.68 -18.06
CA GLY A 249 -39.85 8.49 -16.70
C GLY A 249 -39.16 9.32 -15.61
N ALA A 250 -37.97 9.87 -15.86
CA ALA A 250 -37.26 10.68 -14.88
C ALA A 250 -37.89 12.08 -14.71
N PRO A 251 -37.79 12.69 -13.51
CA PRO A 251 -38.31 14.04 -13.23
C PRO A 251 -37.66 15.18 -14.03
N GLY A 252 -36.44 15.01 -14.52
CA GLY A 252 -35.69 16.05 -15.20
C GLY A 252 -34.56 15.50 -16.09
N ALA A 253 -33.87 16.41 -16.75
CA ALA A 253 -32.66 16.09 -17.52
C ALA A 253 -31.46 15.85 -16.60
N GLY A 254 -30.49 15.09 -17.10
CA GLY A 254 -29.28 14.74 -16.40
C GLY A 254 -29.10 13.23 -16.26
N ALA A 255 -27.99 12.72 -16.76
CA ALA A 255 -27.65 11.32 -16.67
C ALA A 255 -26.16 11.11 -16.39
N TRP A 256 -25.89 10.10 -15.57
CA TRP A 256 -24.58 9.50 -15.40
C TRP A 256 -24.31 8.50 -16.52
N ILE A 257 -23.06 8.40 -16.97
CA ILE A 257 -22.63 7.44 -17.99
C ILE A 257 -21.89 6.32 -17.29
N CYS A 258 -22.36 5.08 -17.45
CA CYS A 258 -21.82 3.92 -16.73
C CYS A 258 -21.32 2.84 -17.68
N LYS A 259 -20.20 2.22 -17.34
CA LYS A 259 -19.68 0.98 -17.97
C LYS A 259 -20.12 -0.21 -17.11
N ASN A 260 -20.78 -1.18 -17.74
CA ASN A 260 -21.27 -2.39 -17.09
C ASN A 260 -20.28 -3.56 -17.27
N SER A 261 -20.58 -4.71 -16.64
CA SER A 261 -19.79 -5.95 -16.66
C SER A 261 -20.56 -7.13 -17.27
N TRP A 262 -21.47 -6.84 -18.21
CA TRP A 262 -22.32 -7.82 -18.91
C TRP A 262 -21.99 -7.96 -20.39
N GLY A 263 -20.74 -7.68 -20.76
CA GLY A 263 -20.24 -7.83 -22.12
C GLY A 263 -20.65 -6.69 -23.06
N HIS A 264 -19.89 -6.58 -24.16
CA HIS A 264 -20.09 -5.53 -25.17
C HIS A 264 -21.40 -5.65 -25.95
N TYR A 265 -22.07 -6.81 -25.95
CA TYR A 265 -23.36 -6.98 -26.64
C TYR A 265 -24.55 -6.41 -25.87
N TRP A 266 -24.37 -6.07 -24.59
CA TRP A 266 -25.41 -5.48 -23.76
C TRP A 266 -25.38 -3.96 -23.84
N GLY A 267 -26.52 -3.29 -23.69
CA GLY A 267 -26.56 -1.83 -23.64
C GLY A 267 -26.09 -1.13 -24.92
N ASP A 268 -25.40 -0.01 -24.75
CA ASP A 268 -24.65 0.71 -25.78
C ASP A 268 -23.19 0.24 -25.76
N GLN A 269 -22.92 -0.91 -26.39
CA GLN A 269 -21.57 -1.52 -26.39
C GLN A 269 -21.01 -1.79 -24.98
N GLY A 270 -21.88 -2.17 -24.05
CA GLY A 270 -21.60 -2.42 -22.64
C GLY A 270 -21.76 -1.19 -21.73
N PHE A 271 -22.17 -0.04 -22.29
CA PHE A 271 -22.45 1.19 -21.56
C PHE A 271 -23.96 1.45 -21.45
N PHE A 272 -24.34 2.29 -20.50
CA PHE A 272 -25.72 2.74 -20.33
C PHE A 272 -25.77 4.03 -19.51
N TYR A 273 -26.94 4.65 -19.47
CA TYR A 273 -27.15 5.95 -18.85
C TYR A 273 -28.08 5.83 -17.64
N ILE A 274 -27.68 6.34 -16.48
CA ILE A 274 -28.51 6.31 -15.26
C ILE A 274 -28.96 7.73 -14.95
N SER A 275 -30.25 7.92 -14.69
CA SER A 275 -30.80 9.23 -14.33
C SER A 275 -30.14 9.80 -13.07
N TYR A 276 -29.87 11.11 -13.06
CA TYR A 276 -29.46 11.82 -11.83
C TYR A 276 -30.49 11.69 -10.70
N TYR A 277 -31.74 11.41 -11.05
CA TYR A 277 -32.85 11.26 -10.11
C TYR A 277 -33.04 9.83 -9.62
N ASP A 278 -32.20 8.88 -10.05
CA ASP A 278 -32.24 7.51 -9.54
C ASP A 278 -32.11 7.50 -8.02
N THR A 279 -33.00 6.77 -7.35
CA THR A 279 -33.13 6.84 -5.89
C THR A 279 -32.15 5.93 -5.14
N ALA A 280 -31.38 5.11 -5.86
CA ALA A 280 -30.47 4.14 -5.27
C ALA A 280 -29.15 4.02 -6.05
N PHE A 281 -28.72 5.10 -6.70
CA PHE A 281 -27.41 5.18 -7.37
C PHE A 281 -26.45 6.07 -6.57
N LEU A 282 -25.15 5.71 -6.55
CA LEU A 282 -24.08 6.49 -5.88
C LEU A 282 -24.30 6.67 -4.37
N ASP A 283 -24.95 5.70 -3.74
CA ASP A 283 -25.02 5.60 -2.28
C ASP A 283 -23.63 5.34 -1.68
N ASP A 284 -22.76 4.70 -2.46
CA ASP A 284 -21.35 4.43 -2.20
C ASP A 284 -20.60 4.43 -3.54
N ALA A 285 -19.53 5.22 -3.62
CA ALA A 285 -18.66 5.30 -4.77
C ALA A 285 -17.19 5.41 -4.36
N ALA A 286 -16.31 4.74 -5.10
CA ALA A 286 -14.87 4.73 -4.79
C ALA A 286 -13.98 4.91 -6.02
N GLY A 287 -12.95 5.73 -5.85
CA GLY A 287 -11.87 5.89 -6.80
C GLY A 287 -10.61 5.20 -6.30
N PHE A 288 -9.87 4.55 -7.19
CA PHE A 288 -8.57 3.97 -6.89
C PHE A 288 -7.55 4.66 -7.78
N ASP A 289 -6.71 5.51 -7.19
CA ASP A 289 -5.73 6.31 -7.92
C ASP A 289 -4.38 6.32 -7.23
N THR A 290 -3.38 6.89 -7.91
CA THR A 290 -2.02 7.08 -7.41
C THR A 290 -1.27 5.76 -7.21
N LEU A 291 -0.35 5.45 -8.13
CA LEU A 291 0.61 4.37 -7.93
C LEU A 291 2.02 4.94 -8.00
N ALA A 292 2.85 4.62 -7.02
CA ALA A 292 4.27 4.72 -7.24
C ALA A 292 4.73 3.59 -8.14
N ASN A 293 5.97 3.69 -8.57
CA ASN A 293 6.71 2.56 -9.10
C ASN A 293 6.49 1.35 -8.17
N PRO A 294 5.89 0.23 -8.62
CA PRO A 294 5.66 -0.95 -7.78
C PRO A 294 6.97 -1.55 -7.25
N ASN A 295 8.10 -1.23 -7.88
CA ASN A 295 9.46 -1.57 -7.43
C ASN A 295 10.05 -0.55 -6.45
N ALA A 296 9.28 0.44 -5.97
CA ALA A 296 9.71 1.35 -4.90
C ALA A 296 9.43 0.78 -3.51
N TYR A 297 8.58 -0.25 -3.41
CA TYR A 297 8.13 -0.78 -2.12
C TYR A 297 8.51 -2.25 -1.90
N GLY A 298 9.05 -2.51 -0.71
CA GLY A 298 9.44 -3.81 -0.21
C GLY A 298 8.33 -4.41 0.65
N THR A 299 8.66 -4.68 1.91
CA THR A 299 7.77 -5.29 2.89
C THR A 299 6.60 -4.37 3.27
N LEU A 300 5.41 -4.95 3.44
CA LEU A 300 4.24 -4.30 3.99
C LEU A 300 3.90 -4.92 5.35
N TYR A 301 3.94 -4.11 6.40
CA TYR A 301 3.56 -4.50 7.75
C TYR A 301 2.13 -4.08 8.05
N TYR A 302 1.29 -5.01 8.50
CA TYR A 302 -0.09 -4.72 8.84
C TYR A 302 -0.67 -5.80 9.76
N TYR A 303 -1.69 -5.44 10.53
CA TYR A 303 -2.50 -6.37 11.34
C TYR A 303 -3.99 -6.35 10.94
N ASP A 304 -4.34 -5.56 9.94
CA ASP A 304 -5.70 -5.33 9.44
C ASP A 304 -5.89 -5.91 8.02
N PRO A 305 -5.86 -7.25 7.82
CA PRO A 305 -6.10 -7.86 6.51
C PRO A 305 -7.47 -7.49 5.91
N PHE A 306 -8.51 -7.30 6.70
CA PHE A 306 -9.86 -6.91 6.25
C PHE A 306 -10.02 -5.39 6.12
N GLY A 307 -9.01 -4.61 6.51
CA GLY A 307 -9.05 -3.16 6.49
C GLY A 307 -10.17 -2.61 7.37
N LEU A 308 -10.89 -1.62 6.84
CA LEU A 308 -11.86 -0.85 7.59
C LEU A 308 -13.19 -1.61 7.81
N THR A 309 -13.42 -2.10 9.03
CA THR A 309 -14.67 -2.79 9.42
C THR A 309 -15.30 -2.23 10.70
N GLY A 310 -14.69 -1.21 11.29
CA GLY A 310 -15.23 -0.47 12.41
C GLY A 310 -14.60 0.92 12.56
N PHE A 311 -15.20 1.71 13.45
CA PHE A 311 -14.63 2.97 13.90
C PHE A 311 -14.65 3.04 15.43
N ALA A 312 -13.77 3.87 15.98
CA ALA A 312 -13.81 4.27 17.38
C ALA A 312 -13.52 5.75 17.56
N GLY A 313 -13.91 6.29 18.71
CA GLY A 313 -13.56 7.64 19.10
C GLY A 313 -14.13 8.04 20.44
N SER A 314 -13.79 9.25 20.85
CA SER A 314 -14.20 9.88 22.12
C SER A 314 -15.05 11.14 21.89
N GLY A 315 -15.39 11.44 20.63
CA GLY A 315 -16.16 12.62 20.21
C GLY A 315 -15.48 13.42 19.10
N ALA A 316 -16.27 14.20 18.36
CA ALA A 316 -15.79 15.03 17.27
C ALA A 316 -14.83 16.12 17.77
N GLN A 317 -13.90 16.54 16.90
CA GLN A 317 -12.88 17.56 17.17
C GLN A 317 -11.86 17.19 18.26
N LEU A 318 -11.98 16.01 18.87
CA LEU A 318 -11.00 15.49 19.80
C LEU A 318 -9.90 14.72 19.08
N ASP A 319 -8.70 14.80 19.63
CA ASP A 319 -7.59 13.99 19.19
C ASP A 319 -7.76 12.56 19.68
N VAL A 320 -7.57 11.62 18.78
CA VAL A 320 -7.40 10.21 19.12
C VAL A 320 -6.10 9.70 18.49
N TYR A 321 -5.45 8.77 19.16
CA TYR A 321 -4.16 8.24 18.76
C TYR A 321 -4.26 6.73 18.64
N GLY A 322 -3.85 6.19 17.49
CA GLY A 322 -3.76 4.76 17.24
C GLY A 322 -2.31 4.38 16.99
N ALA A 323 -1.88 3.21 17.43
CA ALA A 323 -0.53 2.73 17.17
C ALA A 323 -0.48 1.23 16.92
N ASN A 324 0.34 0.81 15.95
CA ASN A 324 0.71 -0.58 15.73
C ASN A 324 2.20 -0.79 16.03
N VAL A 325 2.52 -1.89 16.72
CA VAL A 325 3.90 -2.31 17.02
C VAL A 325 4.28 -3.48 16.12
N PHE A 326 5.36 -3.32 15.37
CA PHE A 326 5.85 -4.31 14.40
C PHE A 326 7.29 -4.74 14.73
N HIS A 327 7.73 -5.82 14.09
CA HIS A 327 9.12 -6.28 14.09
C HIS A 327 9.60 -6.35 12.65
N ALA A 328 10.72 -5.69 12.35
CA ALA A 328 11.29 -5.73 11.01
C ALA A 328 11.70 -7.16 10.65
N VAL A 329 11.25 -7.69 9.52
CA VAL A 329 11.56 -9.08 9.09
C VAL A 329 12.95 -9.22 8.48
N GLN A 330 13.58 -8.09 8.14
CA GLN A 330 14.90 -7.99 7.52
C GLN A 330 15.46 -6.59 7.77
N GLU A 331 16.72 -6.38 7.42
CA GLU A 331 17.28 -5.04 7.34
C GLU A 331 16.66 -4.27 6.16
N GLU A 332 15.93 -3.20 6.47
CA GLU A 332 15.23 -2.36 5.51
C GLU A 332 14.84 -1.00 6.11
N SER A 333 14.31 -0.12 5.25
CA SER A 333 13.96 1.25 5.61
C SER A 333 12.45 1.46 5.52
N ILE A 334 11.80 1.93 6.59
CA ILE A 334 10.40 2.35 6.52
C ILE A 334 10.32 3.72 5.84
N VAL A 335 9.50 3.83 4.78
CA VAL A 335 9.42 5.02 3.93
C VAL A 335 8.03 5.64 3.85
N ALA A 336 6.99 4.90 4.21
CA ALA A 336 5.63 5.41 4.21
C ALA A 336 4.74 4.69 5.23
N VAL A 337 3.58 5.27 5.53
CA VAL A 337 2.57 4.71 6.43
C VAL A 337 1.21 4.72 5.75
N GLY A 338 0.56 3.57 5.68
CA GLY A 338 -0.80 3.43 5.17
C GLY A 338 -1.84 3.59 6.28
N THR A 339 -2.88 4.38 6.05
CA THR A 339 -4.03 4.51 6.97
C THR A 339 -5.30 5.01 6.24
N TYR A 340 -6.43 5.03 6.95
CA TYR A 340 -7.71 5.53 6.45
C TYR A 340 -8.04 6.92 7.01
N ALA A 341 -8.52 7.78 6.11
CA ALA A 341 -9.27 8.98 6.45
C ALA A 341 -10.76 8.59 6.54
N VAL A 342 -11.27 8.40 7.76
CA VAL A 342 -12.65 7.93 7.95
C VAL A 342 -13.70 9.02 7.71
N SER A 343 -13.26 10.28 7.63
CA SER A 343 -14.08 11.43 7.26
C SER A 343 -13.38 12.35 6.27
N ASP A 344 -14.16 13.17 5.59
CA ASP A 344 -13.63 14.32 4.85
C ASP A 344 -12.91 15.29 5.83
N ASN A 345 -11.91 16.03 5.33
CA ASN A 345 -11.09 17.00 6.07
C ASN A 345 -10.45 16.48 7.37
N LEU A 346 -10.17 15.18 7.47
CA LEU A 346 -9.53 14.58 8.64
C LEU A 346 -8.07 15.05 8.74
N SER A 347 -7.71 15.68 9.85
CA SER A 347 -6.31 16.04 10.12
C SER A 347 -5.57 14.89 10.79
N TYR A 348 -4.30 14.72 10.44
CA TYR A 348 -3.49 13.61 10.94
C TYR A 348 -2.06 14.02 11.29
N THR A 349 -1.44 13.22 12.16
CA THR A 349 0.02 13.17 12.33
C THR A 349 0.48 11.72 12.35
N VAL A 350 1.28 11.33 11.37
CA VAL A 350 1.95 10.03 11.32
C VAL A 350 3.32 10.15 11.99
N SER A 351 3.70 9.16 12.80
CA SER A 351 5.02 9.05 13.41
C SER A 351 5.55 7.62 13.36
N VAL A 352 6.84 7.45 13.11
CA VAL A 352 7.55 6.17 13.27
C VAL A 352 8.54 6.30 14.42
N ILE A 353 8.48 5.36 15.35
CA ILE A 353 9.25 5.32 16.59
C ILE A 353 10.06 4.02 16.59
N ARG A 354 11.34 4.10 16.93
CA ARG A 354 12.17 2.88 17.15
C ARG A 354 11.87 2.32 18.54
N GLY A 355 11.63 1.02 18.62
CA GLY A 355 11.15 0.34 19.82
C GLY A 355 9.64 0.15 19.88
N GLY A 356 9.20 -0.69 20.82
CA GLY A 356 7.79 -0.93 21.12
C GLY A 356 7.24 -0.02 22.22
N MET A 357 6.08 -0.40 22.76
CA MET A 357 5.47 0.27 23.92
C MET A 357 6.07 -0.22 25.24
N VAL A 358 6.47 0.70 26.13
CA VAL A 358 6.90 0.38 27.49
C VAL A 358 5.81 0.82 28.47
N ASN A 359 5.09 -0.13 29.07
CA ASN A 359 3.93 0.14 29.93
C ASN A 359 2.88 1.05 29.24
N GLY A 360 2.64 0.84 27.95
CA GLY A 360 1.73 1.65 27.16
C GLY A 360 2.28 3.03 26.76
N VAL A 361 3.56 3.31 26.97
CA VAL A 361 4.17 4.59 26.60
C VAL A 361 5.11 4.38 25.40
N PRO A 362 4.93 5.11 24.29
CA PRO A 362 5.85 5.07 23.17
C PRO A 362 7.17 5.80 23.45
N GLY A 363 8.22 5.42 22.74
CA GLY A 363 9.46 6.19 22.67
C GLY A 363 9.32 7.51 21.89
N ALA A 364 10.42 8.25 21.76
CA ALA A 364 10.45 9.46 20.94
C ALA A 364 10.34 9.12 19.44
N PRO A 365 9.54 9.86 18.65
CA PRO A 365 9.48 9.70 17.20
C PRO A 365 10.86 9.88 16.55
N ALA A 366 11.23 8.94 15.69
CA ALA A 366 12.38 9.08 14.79
C ALA A 366 12.03 10.01 13.62
N VAL A 367 10.77 9.98 13.16
CA VAL A 367 10.23 10.85 12.12
C VAL A 367 8.74 11.07 12.35
N SER A 368 8.26 12.26 11.99
CA SER A 368 6.83 12.60 11.99
C SER A 368 6.45 13.46 10.79
N VAL A 369 5.21 13.33 10.33
CA VAL A 369 4.62 14.16 9.28
C VAL A 369 3.14 14.38 9.56
N SER A 370 2.68 15.61 9.34
CA SER A 370 1.28 16.01 9.55
C SER A 370 0.65 16.50 8.27
N GLY A 371 -0.67 16.38 8.18
CA GLY A 371 -1.43 16.85 7.04
C GLY A 371 -2.93 16.82 7.29
N VAL A 372 -3.68 17.02 6.21
CA VAL A 372 -5.13 16.90 6.17
C VAL A 372 -5.50 16.05 4.96
N PHE A 373 -6.34 15.04 5.19
CA PHE A 373 -7.00 14.32 4.12
C PHE A 373 -8.28 15.05 3.75
N GLU A 374 -8.28 15.69 2.58
CA GLU A 374 -9.43 16.48 2.11
C GLU A 374 -10.66 15.63 1.82
N THR A 375 -10.45 14.37 1.44
CA THR A 375 -11.51 13.42 1.07
C THR A 375 -11.36 12.15 1.90
N ALA A 376 -12.48 11.57 2.32
CA ALA A 376 -12.48 10.28 3.01
C ALA A 376 -11.95 9.16 2.10
N GLY A 377 -11.26 8.18 2.68
CA GLY A 377 -10.65 7.10 1.91
C GLY A 377 -9.45 6.44 2.58
N TYR A 378 -8.58 5.82 1.78
CA TYR A 378 -7.31 5.20 2.18
C TYR A 378 -6.13 5.95 1.57
N TYR A 379 -5.05 6.09 2.33
CA TYR A 379 -3.87 6.87 1.96
C TYR A 379 -2.58 6.20 2.43
N VAL A 380 -1.58 6.19 1.56
CA VAL A 380 -0.18 5.89 1.90
C VAL A 380 0.58 7.21 2.00
N VAL A 381 0.91 7.61 3.22
CA VAL A 381 1.59 8.87 3.54
C VAL A 381 3.11 8.67 3.47
N PRO A 382 3.83 9.32 2.54
CA PRO A 382 5.28 9.27 2.50
C PRO A 382 5.90 9.94 3.73
N LEU A 383 6.95 9.33 4.27
CA LEU A 383 7.73 9.92 5.35
C LEU A 383 8.75 10.91 4.77
N PRO A 384 9.01 12.04 5.44
CA PRO A 384 10.00 13.02 4.99
C PRO A 384 11.44 12.49 5.10
N THR A 385 11.67 11.43 5.87
CA THR A 385 12.95 10.73 6.00
C THR A 385 12.67 9.26 6.30
N SER A 386 13.44 8.35 5.70
CA SER A 386 13.32 6.92 5.98
C SER A 386 13.79 6.58 7.40
N VAL A 387 13.26 5.48 7.95
CA VAL A 387 13.73 4.92 9.22
C VAL A 387 14.38 3.57 8.95
N GLU A 388 15.70 3.53 9.04
CA GLU A 388 16.49 2.30 8.91
C GLU A 388 16.30 1.40 10.14
N LEU A 389 15.94 0.15 9.91
CA LEU A 389 15.72 -0.86 10.93
C LEU A 389 16.61 -2.07 10.68
N ALA A 390 17.19 -2.60 11.74
CA ALA A 390 17.85 -3.90 11.69
C ALA A 390 16.81 -5.03 11.63
N GLU A 391 17.22 -6.20 11.11
CA GLU A 391 16.40 -7.40 11.21
C GLU A 391 16.01 -7.69 12.67
N ASN A 392 14.74 -8.05 12.88
CA ASN A 392 14.08 -8.27 14.17
C ASN A 392 13.99 -7.03 15.08
N GLU A 393 14.36 -5.84 14.59
CA GLU A 393 14.17 -4.61 15.36
C GLU A 393 12.68 -4.29 15.52
N THR A 394 12.25 -4.08 16.76
CA THR A 394 10.89 -3.62 17.07
C THR A 394 10.75 -2.14 16.73
N PHE A 395 9.63 -1.76 16.12
CA PHE A 395 9.26 -0.37 15.87
C PHE A 395 7.76 -0.15 16.04
N THR A 396 7.37 1.09 16.30
CA THR A 396 5.97 1.49 16.47
C THR A 396 5.60 2.52 15.41
N VAL A 397 4.46 2.34 14.77
CA VAL A 397 3.83 3.36 13.93
C VAL A 397 2.64 3.94 14.67
N LEU A 398 2.66 5.24 14.90
CA LEU A 398 1.63 5.98 15.64
C LEU A 398 0.98 6.99 14.71
N VAL A 399 -0.35 7.07 14.75
CA VAL A 399 -1.12 8.05 14.01
C VAL A 399 -2.09 8.78 14.94
N ARG A 400 -1.99 10.10 14.98
CA ARG A 400 -3.02 10.99 15.54
C ARG A 400 -4.08 11.22 14.46
N TYR A 401 -5.35 11.11 14.81
CA TYR A 401 -6.50 11.49 13.99
C TYR A 401 -7.32 12.55 14.70
N ASN A 402 -7.83 13.51 13.94
CA ASN A 402 -8.80 14.49 14.41
C ASN A 402 -9.75 14.84 13.27
N SER A 403 -11.03 14.53 13.47
CA SER A 403 -12.09 14.82 12.51
C SER A 403 -12.88 16.06 12.95
N PRO A 404 -13.26 16.96 12.01
CA PRO A 404 -13.98 18.18 12.35
C PRO A 404 -15.39 17.95 12.88
N ASP A 405 -16.07 16.89 12.45
CA ASP A 405 -17.50 16.68 12.69
C ASP A 405 -17.91 15.20 12.83
N PHE A 406 -16.95 14.26 12.87
CA PHE A 406 -17.23 12.85 13.12
C PHE A 406 -16.72 12.40 14.49
N ASP A 407 -17.58 11.75 15.27
CA ASP A 407 -17.28 11.32 16.63
C ASP A 407 -16.30 10.15 16.72
N PHE A 408 -16.08 9.43 15.61
CA PHE A 408 -15.32 8.18 15.57
C PHE A 408 -14.13 8.24 14.58
N PRO A 409 -13.15 9.14 14.76
CA PRO A 409 -12.06 9.34 13.81
C PRO A 409 -11.04 8.17 13.72
N MET A 410 -11.08 7.18 14.61
CA MET A 410 -10.16 6.04 14.61
C MET A 410 -10.62 4.94 13.65
N PRO A 411 -9.86 4.63 12.58
CA PRO A 411 -10.15 3.48 11.74
C PRO A 411 -9.78 2.16 12.43
N LEU A 412 -10.72 1.22 12.49
CA LEU A 412 -10.53 -0.09 13.09
C LEU A 412 -10.85 -1.22 12.11
N GLU A 413 -10.06 -2.28 12.23
CA GLU A 413 -10.49 -3.63 11.90
C GLU A 413 -11.02 -4.28 13.17
N ARG A 414 -12.16 -4.94 13.07
CA ARG A 414 -12.78 -5.76 14.12
C ARG A 414 -13.61 -6.90 13.51
N PRO A 415 -13.89 -7.98 14.25
CA PRO A 415 -14.74 -9.05 13.74
C PRO A 415 -16.17 -8.56 13.54
N ILE A 416 -16.75 -8.90 12.39
CA ILE A 416 -18.16 -8.65 12.05
C ILE A 416 -18.78 -9.97 11.63
N ALA A 417 -19.78 -10.44 12.39
CA ALA A 417 -20.43 -11.71 12.15
C ALA A 417 -20.90 -11.83 10.68
N GLN A 418 -20.66 -12.99 10.07
CA GLN A 418 -20.99 -13.30 8.67
C GLN A 418 -20.23 -12.49 7.60
N PHE A 419 -19.33 -11.58 7.99
CA PHE A 419 -18.58 -10.73 7.06
C PHE A 419 -17.07 -10.91 7.16
N CYS A 420 -16.49 -10.76 8.35
CA CYS A 420 -15.06 -10.96 8.56
C CYS A 420 -14.75 -11.57 9.94
N ALA A 421 -13.69 -12.37 9.99
CA ALA A 421 -13.19 -12.99 11.21
C ALA A 421 -11.81 -12.39 11.55
N ALA A 422 -11.79 -11.11 11.89
CA ALA A 422 -10.57 -10.42 12.33
C ALA A 422 -10.00 -11.08 13.60
N THR A 423 -8.69 -10.94 13.79
CA THR A 423 -7.94 -11.47 14.92
C THR A 423 -6.93 -10.44 15.40
N ALA A 424 -6.71 -10.34 16.70
CA ALA A 424 -5.66 -9.51 17.27
C ALA A 424 -4.96 -10.24 18.41
N ALA A 425 -3.67 -9.99 18.55
CA ALA A 425 -2.84 -10.49 19.64
C ALA A 425 -2.44 -9.34 20.59
N PRO A 426 -2.24 -9.62 21.89
CA PRO A 426 -1.71 -8.63 22.81
C PRO A 426 -0.41 -8.02 22.31
N GLY A 427 -0.27 -6.71 22.46
CA GLY A 427 0.92 -5.97 22.06
C GLY A 427 0.98 -5.57 20.59
N GLN A 428 -0.05 -5.85 19.78
CA GLN A 428 -0.10 -5.45 18.38
C GLN A 428 -0.58 -4.01 18.22
N SER A 429 -1.76 -3.70 18.77
CA SER A 429 -2.51 -2.49 18.44
C SER A 429 -2.97 -1.78 19.69
N TYR A 430 -2.74 -0.47 19.73
CA TYR A 430 -3.02 0.36 20.88
C TYR A 430 -3.81 1.63 20.51
N ILE A 431 -4.57 2.16 21.45
CA ILE A 431 -5.25 3.46 21.31
C ILE A 431 -5.06 4.36 22.53
N SER A 432 -5.17 5.68 22.34
CA SER A 432 -5.06 6.70 23.39
C SER A 432 -5.87 7.95 23.05
N GLU A 433 -6.37 8.64 24.08
CA GLU A 433 -7.06 9.94 23.98
C GLU A 433 -6.11 11.12 24.21
N ASP A 434 -5.01 10.90 24.93
CA ASP A 434 -4.05 11.95 25.30
C ASP A 434 -2.73 11.89 24.51
N GLY A 435 -2.49 10.78 23.81
CA GLY A 435 -1.26 10.53 23.06
C GLY A 435 -0.04 10.26 23.95
N LEU A 436 -0.24 10.08 25.26
CA LEU A 436 0.80 9.84 26.26
C LEU A 436 0.77 8.40 26.76
N VAL A 437 -0.42 7.93 27.14
CA VAL A 437 -0.63 6.57 27.66
C VAL A 437 -1.60 5.83 26.76
N PHE A 438 -1.13 4.71 26.23
CA PHE A 438 -1.83 3.88 25.29
C PHE A 438 -2.33 2.60 25.94
N THR A 439 -3.56 2.23 25.59
CA THR A 439 -4.21 0.99 26.03
C THR A 439 -4.14 -0.03 24.90
N ASP A 440 -3.70 -1.24 25.22
CA ASP A 440 -3.69 -2.39 24.31
C ASP A 440 -5.13 -2.84 24.02
N LEU A 441 -5.52 -2.90 22.75
CA LEU A 441 -6.90 -3.11 22.31
C LEU A 441 -7.52 -4.42 22.82
N PRO A 442 -6.85 -5.60 22.75
CA PRO A 442 -7.37 -6.84 23.32
C PRO A 442 -7.67 -6.75 24.83
N GLY A 443 -7.01 -5.83 25.56
CA GLY A 443 -7.20 -5.61 26.99
C GLY A 443 -8.42 -4.75 27.36
N MET A 444 -9.10 -4.12 26.39
CA MET A 444 -10.21 -3.19 26.65
C MET A 444 -11.56 -3.86 26.90
N GLY A 445 -11.66 -5.18 26.77
CA GLY A 445 -12.86 -5.96 27.07
C GLY A 445 -13.64 -6.43 25.83
N ALA A 446 -14.84 -6.99 26.07
CA ALA A 446 -15.55 -7.84 25.10
C ALA A 446 -15.89 -7.20 23.75
N GLY A 447 -16.03 -5.87 23.67
CA GLY A 447 -16.28 -5.15 22.41
C GLY A 447 -15.04 -4.92 21.54
N TRP A 448 -13.85 -5.01 22.13
CA TRP A 448 -12.57 -4.64 21.51
C TRP A 448 -11.70 -5.86 21.19
N ALA A 449 -12.12 -7.04 21.63
CA ALA A 449 -11.45 -8.29 21.33
C ALA A 449 -11.26 -8.45 19.81
N ASN A 450 -10.09 -8.92 19.41
CA ASN A 450 -9.73 -9.13 18.00
C ASN A 450 -9.80 -7.87 17.11
N SER A 451 -9.60 -6.69 17.70
CA SER A 451 -9.56 -5.43 16.95
C SER A 451 -8.14 -4.91 16.78
N ASN A 452 -7.84 -4.38 15.60
CA ASN A 452 -6.59 -3.68 15.29
C ASN A 452 -6.88 -2.29 14.74
N VAL A 453 -6.02 -1.32 15.00
CA VAL A 453 -6.10 -0.03 14.27
C VAL A 453 -5.61 -0.25 12.84
N CYS A 454 -6.27 0.40 11.87
CA CYS A 454 -5.92 0.24 10.45
C CYS A 454 -4.68 1.09 10.10
N ILE A 455 -3.51 0.67 10.56
CA ILE A 455 -2.23 1.32 10.33
C ILE A 455 -1.26 0.31 9.71
N LYS A 456 -0.69 0.66 8.56
CA LYS A 456 0.30 -0.14 7.85
C LYS A 456 1.64 0.57 7.80
N ALA A 457 2.75 -0.16 7.90
CA ALA A 457 4.09 0.37 7.63
C ALA A 457 4.60 -0.14 6.29
N VAL A 458 5.16 0.75 5.49
CA VAL A 458 5.66 0.45 4.15
C VAL A 458 7.18 0.59 4.12
N ALA A 459 7.88 -0.50 3.84
CA ALA A 459 9.32 -0.50 3.63
C ALA A 459 9.69 -0.15 2.18
N ALA A 460 10.87 0.44 2.00
CA ALA A 460 11.49 0.62 0.70
C ALA A 460 11.75 -0.74 0.04
N TYR A 461 11.72 -0.75 -1.29
CA TYR A 461 12.24 -1.90 -2.02
C TYR A 461 13.75 -1.99 -1.81
N LYS A 462 14.22 -3.15 -1.32
CA LYS A 462 15.63 -3.47 -1.34
C LYS A 462 15.95 -3.94 -2.75
N GLU A 463 16.65 -3.11 -3.54
CA GLU A 463 17.23 -3.56 -4.79
C GLU A 463 18.12 -4.76 -4.43
N GLN A 464 17.71 -5.97 -4.83
CA GLN A 464 18.62 -7.10 -4.74
C GLN A 464 19.77 -6.77 -5.67
N GLU A 465 20.98 -6.61 -5.13
CA GLU A 465 22.18 -6.59 -5.96
C GLU A 465 22.13 -7.85 -6.82
N VAL A 466 21.87 -7.69 -8.12
CA VAL A 466 22.01 -8.79 -9.06
C VAL A 466 23.47 -9.18 -9.00
N PRO A 467 23.83 -10.40 -8.58
CA PRO A 467 25.23 -10.77 -8.46
C PRO A 467 25.89 -10.66 -9.84
N VAL A 468 26.78 -9.69 -10.01
CA VAL A 468 27.44 -9.46 -11.30
C VAL A 468 28.56 -10.50 -11.45
N PRO A 469 28.56 -11.31 -12.52
CA PRO A 469 29.64 -12.24 -12.76
C PRO A 469 30.97 -11.50 -12.91
N SER A 470 32.00 -11.97 -12.21
CA SER A 470 33.31 -11.31 -12.20
C SER A 470 34.46 -12.30 -12.23
N VAL A 471 35.58 -11.84 -12.81
CA VAL A 471 36.83 -12.58 -12.96
C VAL A 471 37.98 -11.66 -12.56
N HIS A 472 38.85 -12.13 -11.69
CA HIS A 472 40.06 -11.41 -11.29
C HIS A 472 41.26 -12.35 -11.21
N ILE A 473 42.46 -11.81 -11.41
CA ILE A 473 43.72 -12.56 -11.24
C ILE A 473 44.30 -12.22 -9.87
N VAL A 474 44.68 -13.24 -9.10
CA VAL A 474 45.42 -13.11 -7.85
C VAL A 474 46.78 -13.80 -8.00
N GLY A 475 47.86 -13.09 -7.69
CA GLY A 475 49.22 -13.58 -7.79
C GLY A 475 50.21 -12.59 -7.18
N ARG A 476 51.50 -12.94 -7.17
CA ARG A 476 52.56 -12.00 -6.75
C ARG A 476 52.87 -11.05 -7.91
N PRO A 477 52.70 -9.73 -7.77
CA PRO A 477 52.91 -8.80 -8.87
C PRO A 477 54.41 -8.54 -9.15
N LYS A 478 55.29 -8.90 -8.20
CA LYS A 478 56.75 -8.82 -8.36
C LYS A 478 57.38 -10.16 -7.99
N VAL A 479 58.20 -10.71 -8.88
CA VAL A 479 58.87 -11.99 -8.71
C VAL A 479 60.31 -11.85 -9.22
N GLU A 480 61.29 -12.50 -8.58
CA GLU A 480 62.67 -12.45 -9.06
C GLU A 480 62.94 -13.52 -10.12
N THR A 481 63.86 -13.22 -11.03
CA THR A 481 64.35 -14.17 -12.04
C THR A 481 64.73 -15.50 -11.39
N GLY A 482 64.28 -16.61 -11.98
CA GLY A 482 64.51 -17.96 -11.48
C GLY A 482 63.41 -18.51 -10.57
N GLN A 483 62.56 -17.65 -9.98
CA GLN A 483 61.49 -18.08 -9.05
C GLN A 483 60.22 -18.56 -9.76
N LEU A 484 59.40 -19.31 -9.03
CA LEU A 484 58.06 -19.73 -9.44
C LEU A 484 57.07 -18.56 -9.36
N ALA A 485 56.31 -18.32 -10.42
CA ALA A 485 55.14 -17.45 -10.40
C ALA A 485 53.85 -18.24 -10.67
N VAL A 486 52.82 -18.00 -9.87
CA VAL A 486 51.48 -18.59 -10.06
C VAL A 486 50.45 -17.47 -10.08
N LEU A 487 49.64 -17.43 -11.13
CA LEU A 487 48.52 -16.52 -11.30
C LEU A 487 47.22 -17.33 -11.22
N HIS A 488 46.35 -16.99 -10.27
CA HIS A 488 45.10 -17.69 -10.01
C HIS A 488 43.91 -16.90 -10.55
N ALA A 489 43.05 -17.53 -11.37
CA ALA A 489 41.78 -16.95 -11.79
C ALA A 489 40.71 -17.17 -10.70
N VAL A 490 40.29 -16.08 -10.07
CA VAL A 490 39.19 -16.04 -9.09
C VAL A 490 37.92 -15.61 -9.82
N THR A 491 36.88 -16.45 -9.74
CA THR A 491 35.59 -16.24 -10.40
C THR A 491 34.49 -16.13 -9.37
N ALA A 492 33.57 -15.18 -9.52
CA ALA A 492 32.36 -15.09 -8.70
C ALA A 492 31.12 -15.04 -9.59
N HIS A 493 30.05 -15.70 -9.13
CA HIS A 493 28.74 -15.73 -9.81
C HIS A 493 28.77 -16.27 -11.26
N LEU A 494 29.75 -17.14 -11.57
CA LEU A 494 29.83 -17.93 -12.79
C LEU A 494 29.48 -19.40 -12.49
N ALA A 495 28.85 -20.08 -13.45
CA ALA A 495 28.43 -21.47 -13.36
C ALA A 495 29.45 -22.41 -14.04
N GLU A 496 29.59 -23.62 -13.48
CA GLU A 496 30.39 -24.68 -14.09
C GLU A 496 29.58 -25.40 -15.19
N PRO A 497 30.23 -25.90 -16.27
CA PRO A 497 31.67 -25.93 -16.50
C PRO A 497 32.24 -24.60 -17.04
N MET A 498 33.35 -24.13 -16.46
CA MET A 498 34.11 -22.97 -16.95
C MET A 498 35.31 -23.38 -17.79
N THR A 499 35.59 -22.59 -18.84
CA THR A 499 36.84 -22.70 -19.62
C THR A 499 37.69 -21.45 -19.46
N PHE A 500 39.01 -21.60 -19.45
CA PHE A 500 39.97 -20.51 -19.20
C PHE A 500 40.86 -20.30 -20.42
N SER A 501 41.25 -19.06 -20.68
CA SER A 501 42.24 -18.71 -21.70
C SER A 501 43.05 -17.52 -21.24
N TRP A 502 44.37 -17.69 -21.14
CA TRP A 502 45.27 -16.64 -20.65
C TRP A 502 45.93 -15.87 -21.78
N TYR A 503 46.07 -14.57 -21.59
CA TYR A 503 46.70 -13.64 -22.51
C TYR A 503 47.81 -12.90 -21.79
N LYS A 504 48.89 -12.60 -22.53
CA LYS A 504 49.96 -11.72 -22.09
C LYS A 504 50.17 -10.62 -23.12
N ASP A 505 50.11 -9.37 -22.69
CA ASP A 505 50.25 -8.18 -23.53
C ASP A 505 49.31 -8.21 -24.75
N GLY A 506 48.10 -8.77 -24.56
CA GLY A 506 47.07 -8.94 -25.60
C GLY A 506 47.25 -10.17 -26.50
N VAL A 507 48.30 -10.97 -26.32
CA VAL A 507 48.57 -12.18 -27.12
C VAL A 507 48.19 -13.43 -26.33
N LEU A 508 47.45 -14.34 -26.96
CA LEU A 508 47.04 -15.63 -26.37
C LEU A 508 48.28 -16.46 -26.01
N LEU A 509 48.28 -17.03 -24.80
CA LEU A 509 49.29 -17.98 -24.32
C LEU A 509 48.85 -19.42 -24.68
N PRO A 510 49.48 -20.09 -25.66
CA PRO A 510 49.04 -21.42 -26.09
C PRO A 510 49.14 -22.45 -24.95
N GLY A 511 48.07 -23.22 -24.73
CA GLY A 511 48.01 -24.27 -23.72
C GLY A 511 47.76 -23.81 -22.28
N ALA A 512 47.60 -22.50 -22.06
CA ALA A 512 47.19 -21.94 -20.77
C ALA A 512 45.66 -21.94 -20.65
N GLU A 513 45.09 -23.13 -20.41
CA GLU A 513 43.63 -23.36 -20.40
C GLU A 513 43.06 -23.71 -19.01
N PHE A 514 43.91 -23.66 -17.98
CA PHE A 514 43.55 -23.98 -16.62
C PHE A 514 43.25 -22.71 -15.81
N ARG A 515 42.55 -22.90 -14.68
CA ARG A 515 42.25 -21.85 -13.70
C ARG A 515 43.51 -21.16 -13.17
N ASP A 516 44.62 -21.89 -13.09
CA ASP A 516 45.91 -21.37 -12.65
C ASP A 516 46.90 -21.36 -13.82
N TYR A 517 47.56 -20.22 -14.03
CA TYR A 517 48.70 -20.12 -14.94
C TYR A 517 50.01 -20.08 -14.15
N THR A 518 50.88 -21.06 -14.40
CA THR A 518 52.13 -21.26 -13.65
C THR A 518 53.34 -21.07 -14.56
N ILE A 519 54.28 -20.23 -14.13
CA ILE A 519 55.59 -20.06 -14.74
C ILE A 519 56.63 -20.69 -13.79
N PRO A 520 57.16 -21.89 -14.08
CA PRO A 520 58.03 -22.63 -13.15
C PRO A 520 59.30 -21.90 -12.74
N SER A 521 59.85 -21.10 -13.65
CA SER A 521 61.04 -20.30 -13.45
C SER A 521 60.94 -19.05 -14.33
N VAL A 522 60.67 -17.89 -13.72
CA VAL A 522 60.46 -16.65 -14.46
C VAL A 522 61.77 -16.06 -14.99
N SER A 523 61.68 -15.39 -16.12
CA SER A 523 62.75 -14.63 -16.77
C SER A 523 62.31 -13.18 -16.99
N ALA A 524 63.24 -12.28 -17.32
CA ALA A 524 62.90 -10.90 -17.66
C ALA A 524 61.84 -10.80 -18.77
N ALA A 525 61.83 -11.77 -19.69
CA ALA A 525 60.86 -11.85 -20.78
C ALA A 525 59.44 -12.13 -20.29
N ASP A 526 59.23 -12.63 -19.05
CA ASP A 526 57.92 -12.94 -18.47
C ASP A 526 57.20 -11.74 -17.85
N SER A 527 57.89 -10.60 -17.72
CA SER A 527 57.25 -9.33 -17.36
C SER A 527 56.19 -8.96 -18.40
N GLY A 528 55.06 -8.43 -17.95
CA GLY A 528 53.97 -8.04 -18.84
C GLY A 528 52.61 -7.96 -18.16
N SER A 529 51.61 -7.64 -18.97
CA SER A 529 50.21 -7.50 -18.56
C SER A 529 49.43 -8.78 -18.87
N TYR A 530 48.95 -9.46 -17.84
CA TYR A 530 48.22 -10.72 -17.94
C TYR A 530 46.71 -10.48 -17.83
N VAL A 531 45.94 -11.12 -18.69
CA VAL A 531 44.46 -11.14 -18.64
C VAL A 531 44.01 -12.58 -18.76
N VAL A 532 43.04 -13.00 -17.95
CA VAL A 532 42.37 -14.29 -18.10
C VAL A 532 40.96 -14.06 -18.61
N GLN A 533 40.61 -14.80 -19.65
CA GLN A 533 39.28 -14.90 -20.19
C GLN A 533 38.63 -16.19 -19.66
N VAL A 534 37.41 -16.08 -19.17
CA VAL A 534 36.62 -17.21 -18.66
C VAL A 534 35.30 -17.26 -19.44
N SER A 535 34.98 -18.42 -20.01
CA SER A 535 33.67 -18.67 -20.63
C SER A 535 32.80 -19.50 -19.70
N ASP A 536 31.55 -19.06 -19.53
CA ASP A 536 30.44 -19.76 -18.90
C ASP A 536 29.36 -19.97 -19.97
N ASP A 537 28.99 -21.21 -20.25
CA ASP A 537 28.04 -21.57 -21.33
C ASP A 537 26.65 -20.94 -21.15
N SER A 538 26.29 -20.53 -19.93
CA SER A 538 25.00 -19.91 -19.61
C SER A 538 25.04 -18.38 -19.60
N GLN A 539 26.21 -17.78 -19.40
CA GLN A 539 26.35 -16.34 -19.15
C GLN A 539 27.30 -15.61 -20.12
N GLY A 540 28.04 -16.34 -20.95
CA GLY A 540 28.95 -15.78 -21.96
C GLY A 540 30.40 -15.69 -21.49
N VAL A 541 31.14 -14.72 -22.03
CA VAL A 541 32.59 -14.61 -21.87
C VAL A 541 32.96 -13.39 -21.04
N PHE A 542 33.81 -13.59 -20.03
CA PHE A 542 34.23 -12.58 -19.06
C PHE A 542 35.74 -12.46 -19.05
N ASN A 543 36.26 -11.23 -18.99
CA ASN A 543 37.69 -10.97 -18.92
C ASN A 543 38.05 -10.35 -17.58
N SER A 544 39.19 -10.75 -17.01
CA SER A 544 39.74 -10.04 -15.87
C SER A 544 40.25 -8.65 -16.24
N PRO A 545 40.30 -7.71 -15.29
CA PRO A 545 41.21 -6.58 -15.40
C PRO A 545 42.66 -7.05 -15.62
N PRO A 546 43.53 -6.23 -16.24
CA PRO A 546 44.93 -6.60 -16.44
C PRO A 546 45.71 -6.71 -15.12
N PHE A 547 46.43 -7.82 -14.95
CA PHE A 547 47.36 -8.07 -13.85
C PHE A 547 48.80 -7.87 -14.34
N VAL A 548 49.53 -6.90 -13.78
CA VAL A 548 50.91 -6.63 -14.19
C VAL A 548 51.88 -7.46 -13.36
N LEU A 549 52.63 -8.33 -14.03
CA LEU A 549 53.76 -9.05 -13.45
C LEU A 549 55.06 -8.34 -13.83
N GLU A 550 55.84 -7.97 -12.83
CA GLU A 550 57.17 -7.39 -12.96
C GLU A 550 58.21 -8.41 -12.51
N VAL A 551 59.09 -8.83 -13.42
CA VAL A 551 60.20 -9.74 -13.10
C VAL A 551 61.46 -8.95 -12.84
N LEU A 552 61.99 -9.09 -11.63
CA LEU A 552 63.17 -8.38 -11.15
C LEU A 552 64.44 -9.23 -11.28
N GLU A 553 65.61 -8.60 -11.23
CA GLU A 553 66.88 -9.33 -11.13
C GLU A 553 66.95 -10.10 -9.80
N GLU A 554 67.66 -11.22 -9.78
CA GLU A 554 67.83 -12.05 -8.58
C GLU A 554 68.43 -11.22 -7.42
N GLY A 555 67.79 -11.27 -6.24
CA GLY A 555 68.19 -10.52 -5.04
C GLY A 555 67.68 -9.08 -4.97
N SER A 556 66.80 -8.65 -5.89
CA SER A 556 66.18 -7.32 -5.89
C SER A 556 65.05 -7.16 -4.88
N LEU A 557 64.39 -8.25 -4.49
CA LEU A 557 63.37 -8.26 -3.44
C LEU A 557 64.06 -8.41 -2.08
N PRO A 558 63.59 -7.68 -1.04
CA PRO A 558 64.15 -7.83 0.30
C PRO A 558 64.00 -9.28 0.76
N VAL A 559 65.12 -9.90 1.19
CA VAL A 559 65.12 -11.24 1.79
C VAL A 559 64.09 -11.25 2.91
N ALA A 560 63.10 -12.13 2.82
CA ALA A 560 62.05 -12.28 3.81
C ALA A 560 62.64 -12.79 5.14
N GLY A 561 63.13 -11.86 5.97
CA GLY A 561 63.36 -12.06 7.39
C GLY A 561 62.02 -11.99 8.13
N ALA A 562 61.92 -12.77 9.21
CA ALA A 562 60.81 -12.90 10.15
C ALA A 562 60.09 -11.56 10.51
N PRO A 563 58.82 -11.63 10.96
CA PRO A 563 57.84 -10.57 10.79
C PRO A 563 58.14 -9.37 11.68
N ALA A 564 58.42 -8.23 11.05
CA ALA A 564 58.37 -6.93 11.70
C ALA A 564 57.27 -6.11 11.04
N LEU A 565 56.11 -6.12 11.71
CA LEU A 565 54.97 -5.22 11.56
C LEU A 565 55.36 -3.81 11.06
N LEU A 566 54.68 -3.33 10.03
CA LEU A 566 54.25 -1.93 9.99
C LEU A 566 52.79 -1.91 9.51
N LEU A 567 51.84 -1.76 10.44
CA LEU A 567 51.25 -0.45 10.74
C LEU A 567 50.78 0.28 9.47
N LEU A 568 49.67 -0.18 8.88
CA LEU A 568 48.66 0.74 8.33
C LEU A 568 47.22 0.16 8.32
N VAL A 569 47.00 -1.07 8.78
CA VAL A 569 45.66 -1.67 8.91
C VAL A 569 45.19 -1.75 10.39
N LEU A 570 46.05 -1.43 11.35
CA LEU A 570 45.69 -1.35 12.78
C LEU A 570 45.37 0.08 13.30
N LEU A 571 45.25 1.06 12.40
CA LEU A 571 44.77 2.42 12.72
C LEU A 571 43.30 2.66 12.32
N LEU A 572 42.64 1.71 11.65
CA LEU A 572 41.20 1.78 11.35
C LEU A 572 40.35 0.81 12.19
N THR A 573 40.96 -0.06 12.99
CA THR A 573 40.24 -0.91 13.96
C THR A 573 40.34 -0.42 15.41
N LEU A 574 41.13 0.64 15.69
CA LEU A 574 41.15 1.34 16.99
C LEU A 574 40.48 2.73 16.97
N ALA A 575 40.10 3.25 15.79
CA ALA A 575 39.21 4.41 15.68
C ALA A 575 37.73 4.05 15.93
N GLY A 576 37.34 2.78 15.73
CA GLY A 576 36.00 2.27 16.05
C GLY A 576 35.79 1.93 17.54
N ALA A 577 36.85 1.67 18.30
CA ALA A 577 36.76 1.32 19.72
C ALA A 577 36.95 2.51 20.68
N PHE A 578 37.44 3.67 20.21
CA PHE A 578 37.63 4.87 21.05
C PHE A 578 36.44 5.85 21.06
N LEU A 579 35.44 5.66 20.20
CA LEU A 579 34.17 6.42 20.28
C LEU A 579 33.14 5.75 21.20
N PHE A 580 33.41 4.53 21.69
CA PHE A 580 32.52 3.81 22.61
C PHE A 580 32.90 3.97 24.11
N LEU A 581 34.05 4.57 24.44
CA LEU A 581 34.43 4.86 25.84
C LEU A 581 34.40 6.34 26.23
N ASN A 582 34.08 7.26 25.31
CA ASN A 582 33.94 8.70 25.60
C ASN A 582 32.49 9.23 25.72
N ARG A 583 31.49 8.34 25.78
CA ARG A 583 30.11 8.70 26.19
C ARG A 583 29.68 8.12 27.55
N LEU A 584 30.65 7.83 28.43
CA LEU A 584 30.39 7.46 29.83
C LEU A 584 31.12 8.37 30.86
N SER A 585 31.64 9.54 30.47
CA SER A 585 32.24 10.48 31.44
C SER A 585 31.85 11.96 31.25
N SER A 586 30.62 12.22 30.82
CA SER A 586 29.93 13.51 30.94
C SER A 586 28.44 13.17 31.07
N ILE A 587 27.92 12.94 32.28
CA ILE A 587 27.39 13.95 33.19
C ILE A 587 27.75 13.53 34.64
N LYS A 588 28.41 14.45 35.33
CA LYS A 588 28.05 14.78 36.71
C LYS A 588 26.83 15.67 36.64
#